data_AF-A0AAJ1PN18-F1
#
_entry.id   AF-A0AAJ1PN18-F1
#
_cell.length_a   1.000
_cell.length_b   1.000
_cell.length_c   1.000
_cell.angle_alpha   90.00
_cell.angle_beta   90.00
_cell.angle_gamma   90.00
#
_symmetry.space_group_name_H-M   'P 1'
#
loop_
_entity.id
_entity.type
_entity.pdbx_description
1 polymer ?
#
loop_
_entity_poly.entity_id
_entity_poly.type
_entity_poly.pdbx_seq_one_letter_code
_entity_poly.pdbx_strand_id
1 'polypeptide(L)'
;MKLLTEEEINNDLRYTGRKIKLEMLVDKDNPYLARSKKKAVRGYTYGYHVREFLLENEIRMTLKVRELLPLAFVVQDVREIEHWYGAGSWEGVKRGLNSLQSMGIICFDDKYLHRKAVFYLNSFEKMRDGLAKYAYGKGIKSKEFKERFEKQLGSIKSEIDEISKDILSNIENIKSKENYRKF
;
A
#
# COMPACT_ATOMS: atom_id res chain seq x y z
N MET A 1 13.36 -8.37 -11.10
CA MET A 1 11.92 -8.31 -11.46
C MET A 1 11.70 -7.10 -12.38
N LYS A 2 10.84 -7.20 -13.40
CA LYS A 2 10.61 -6.13 -14.40
C LYS A 2 9.67 -5.06 -13.84
N LEU A 3 9.95 -3.78 -14.09
CA LEU A 3 8.99 -2.71 -13.79
C LEU A 3 7.82 -2.71 -14.79
N LEU A 4 6.61 -2.43 -14.30
CA LEU A 4 5.48 -2.21 -15.19
C LEU A 4 5.69 -0.92 -16.00
N THR A 5 5.29 -0.96 -17.25
CA THR A 5 5.14 0.21 -18.10
C THR A 5 3.96 1.06 -17.65
N GLU A 6 3.96 2.33 -18.04
CA GLU A 6 2.80 3.21 -17.80
C GLU A 6 1.52 2.67 -18.46
N GLU A 7 1.63 2.05 -19.62
CA GLU A 7 0.48 1.45 -20.30
C GLU A 7 -0.11 0.29 -19.50
N GLU A 8 0.74 -0.63 -19.01
CA GLU A 8 0.32 -1.73 -18.12
C GLU A 8 -0.34 -1.18 -16.85
N ILE A 9 0.25 -0.17 -16.20
CA ILE A 9 -0.30 0.46 -15.00
C ILE A 9 -1.65 1.12 -15.30
N ASN A 10 -1.74 1.90 -16.37
CA ASN A 10 -2.98 2.58 -16.73
C ASN A 10 -4.08 1.59 -17.14
N ASN A 11 -3.73 0.45 -17.76
CA ASN A 11 -4.69 -0.59 -18.07
C ASN A 11 -5.21 -1.29 -16.80
N ASP A 12 -4.33 -1.61 -15.86
CA ASP A 12 -4.71 -2.15 -14.54
C ASP A 12 -5.62 -1.16 -13.77
N LEU A 13 -5.25 0.12 -13.75
CA LEU A 13 -6.05 1.20 -13.15
C LEU A 13 -7.43 1.35 -13.81
N ARG A 14 -7.53 1.25 -15.14
CA ARG A 14 -8.83 1.28 -15.85
C ARG A 14 -9.69 0.07 -15.49
N TYR A 15 -9.08 -1.11 -15.31
CA TYR A 15 -9.79 -2.34 -14.95
C TYR A 15 -10.41 -2.28 -13.55
N THR A 16 -9.90 -1.40 -12.67
CA THR A 16 -10.56 -1.04 -11.40
C THR A 16 -11.86 -0.23 -11.57
N GLY A 17 -12.28 0.02 -12.82
CA GLY A 17 -13.53 0.71 -13.18
C GLY A 17 -13.44 2.23 -13.11
N ARG A 18 -12.23 2.82 -13.13
CA ARG A 18 -12.01 4.24 -12.80
C ARG A 18 -11.17 4.97 -13.82
N LYS A 19 -11.40 6.28 -13.90
CA LYS A 19 -10.60 7.23 -14.70
C LYS A 19 -9.26 7.59 -14.02
N ILE A 20 -8.73 6.74 -13.15
CA ILE A 20 -7.42 6.97 -12.51
C ILE A 20 -6.34 6.63 -13.54
N LYS A 21 -5.32 7.48 -13.60
CA LYS A 21 -4.12 7.28 -14.41
C LYS A 21 -2.89 7.47 -13.54
N LEU A 22 -1.77 6.90 -13.97
CA LEU A 22 -0.47 7.05 -13.32
C LEU A 22 -0.11 8.52 -13.08
N GLU A 23 -0.44 9.42 -14.01
CA GLU A 23 -0.18 10.86 -13.89
C GLU A 23 -0.87 11.50 -12.68
N MET A 24 -2.03 10.97 -12.26
CA MET A 24 -2.76 11.45 -11.09
C MET A 24 -2.12 11.03 -9.77
N LEU A 25 -1.10 10.15 -9.81
CA LEU A 25 -0.35 9.69 -8.65
C LEU A 25 0.96 10.47 -8.46
N VAL A 26 1.22 11.48 -9.31
CA VAL A 26 2.46 12.24 -9.35
C VAL A 26 2.18 13.70 -9.07
N ASP A 27 2.72 14.19 -7.95
CA ASP A 27 2.71 15.62 -7.61
C ASP A 27 3.92 15.89 -6.72
N LYS A 28 4.74 16.87 -7.13
CA LYS A 28 5.98 17.25 -6.44
C LYS A 28 5.72 18.14 -5.22
N ASP A 29 4.61 18.87 -5.24
CA ASP A 29 4.24 19.88 -4.26
C ASP A 29 3.29 19.29 -3.21
N ASN A 30 2.58 18.21 -3.56
CA ASN A 30 1.82 17.41 -2.61
C ASN A 30 2.74 16.41 -1.88
N PRO A 31 2.93 16.54 -0.56
CA PRO A 31 3.81 15.67 0.22
C PRO A 31 3.28 14.23 0.33
N TYR A 32 2.04 13.98 -0.11
CA TYR A 32 1.41 12.67 -0.06
C TYR A 32 1.65 11.88 -1.37
N LEU A 33 1.68 12.54 -2.53
CA LEU A 33 1.87 11.84 -3.80
C LEU A 33 3.34 11.56 -4.13
N ALA A 34 3.56 10.75 -5.16
CA ALA A 34 4.92 10.48 -5.62
C ALA A 34 5.50 11.74 -6.26
N ARG A 35 6.70 12.17 -5.81
CA ARG A 35 7.36 13.37 -6.35
C ARG A 35 7.79 13.26 -7.81
N SER A 36 7.78 12.05 -8.37
CA SER A 36 8.11 11.82 -9.77
C SER A 36 7.41 10.60 -10.31
N LYS A 37 7.20 10.59 -11.64
CA LYS A 37 6.65 9.45 -12.38
C LYS A 37 7.44 8.17 -12.15
N LYS A 38 8.77 8.25 -12.07
CA LYS A 38 9.63 7.10 -11.77
C LYS A 38 9.33 6.50 -10.39
N LYS A 39 9.11 7.34 -9.37
CA LYS A 39 8.72 6.87 -8.03
C LYS A 39 7.32 6.26 -8.04
N ALA A 40 6.36 6.88 -8.74
CA ALA A 40 5.01 6.34 -8.89
C ALA A 40 5.02 4.95 -9.55
N VAL A 41 5.76 4.77 -10.65
CA VAL A 41 5.89 3.48 -11.36
C VAL A 41 6.49 2.40 -10.46
N ARG A 42 7.58 2.71 -9.75
CA ARG A 42 8.22 1.78 -8.81
C ARG A 42 7.24 1.34 -7.73
N GLY A 43 6.65 2.31 -7.05
CA GLY A 43 5.67 2.06 -6.01
C GLY A 43 4.51 1.20 -6.51
N TYR A 44 3.90 1.60 -7.62
CA TYR A 44 2.79 0.86 -8.22
C TYR A 44 3.16 -0.59 -8.51
N THR A 45 4.31 -0.78 -9.16
CA THR A 45 4.77 -2.11 -9.56
C THR A 45 4.95 -3.02 -8.34
N TYR A 46 5.59 -2.54 -7.27
CA TYR A 46 5.79 -3.38 -6.09
C TYR A 46 4.47 -3.71 -5.40
N GLY A 47 3.53 -2.77 -5.37
CA GLY A 47 2.19 -3.01 -4.80
C GLY A 47 1.39 -4.01 -5.61
N TYR A 48 1.52 -3.93 -6.94
CA TYR A 48 0.99 -4.91 -7.88
C TYR A 48 1.57 -6.31 -7.61
N HIS A 49 2.89 -6.47 -7.45
CA HIS A 49 3.46 -7.78 -7.18
C HIS A 49 3.05 -8.37 -5.83
N VAL A 50 2.94 -7.53 -4.79
CA VAL A 50 2.38 -7.99 -3.51
C VAL A 50 0.93 -8.41 -3.69
N ARG A 51 0.12 -7.67 -4.46
CA ARG A 51 -1.25 -8.08 -4.80
C ARG A 51 -1.24 -9.45 -5.47
N GLU A 52 -0.50 -9.64 -6.56
CA GLU A 52 -0.44 -10.91 -7.31
C GLU A 52 -0.03 -12.08 -6.40
N PHE A 53 0.99 -11.89 -5.56
CA PHE A 53 1.39 -12.87 -4.56
C PHE A 53 0.20 -13.29 -3.67
N LEU A 54 -0.59 -12.34 -3.17
CA LEU A 54 -1.76 -12.62 -2.34
C LEU A 54 -2.88 -13.31 -3.14
N LEU A 55 -3.04 -12.99 -4.43
CA LEU A 55 -3.98 -13.65 -5.33
C LEU A 55 -3.62 -15.13 -5.53
N GLU A 56 -2.37 -15.38 -5.92
CA GLU A 56 -1.83 -16.72 -6.22
C GLU A 56 -1.86 -17.65 -4.99
N ASN A 57 -1.67 -17.08 -3.80
CA ASN A 57 -1.69 -17.83 -2.54
C ASN A 57 -3.07 -17.84 -1.87
N GLU A 58 -4.13 -17.49 -2.62
CA GLU A 58 -5.54 -17.49 -2.18
C GLU A 58 -5.79 -16.73 -0.87
N ILE A 59 -4.97 -15.72 -0.57
CA ILE A 59 -5.12 -14.89 0.62
C ILE A 59 -6.34 -13.99 0.42
N ARG A 60 -7.45 -14.41 1.01
CA ARG A 60 -8.70 -13.64 0.97
C ARG A 60 -8.55 -12.37 1.79
N MET A 61 -8.80 -11.25 1.12
CA MET A 61 -8.92 -9.92 1.71
C MET A 61 -10.39 -9.48 1.70
N THR A 62 -10.78 -8.73 2.72
CA THR A 62 -12.18 -8.45 3.08
C THR A 62 -12.86 -7.40 2.19
N LEU A 63 -12.12 -6.65 1.36
CA LEU A 63 -12.65 -5.54 0.56
C LEU A 63 -11.94 -5.44 -0.80
N LYS A 64 -12.42 -4.52 -1.67
CA LYS A 64 -11.78 -4.02 -2.90
C LYS A 64 -10.34 -3.48 -2.71
N VAL A 65 -9.79 -3.67 -1.53
CA VAL A 65 -8.38 -3.59 -1.14
C VAL A 65 -7.41 -4.24 -2.12
N ARG A 66 -7.83 -5.24 -2.92
CA ARG A 66 -7.03 -5.71 -4.06
C ARG A 66 -6.60 -4.57 -4.98
N GLU A 67 -7.44 -3.55 -5.15
CA GLU A 67 -7.17 -2.35 -5.96
C GLU A 67 -6.37 -1.27 -5.18
N LEU A 68 -6.28 -1.38 -3.85
CA LEU A 68 -5.53 -0.47 -2.98
C LEU A 68 -4.05 -0.82 -2.89
N LEU A 69 -3.69 -2.11 -2.93
CA LEU A 69 -2.30 -2.53 -2.74
C LEU A 69 -1.32 -1.96 -3.77
N PRO A 70 -1.63 -1.91 -5.08
CA PRO A 70 -0.80 -1.20 -6.04
C PRO A 70 -0.62 0.28 -5.67
N LEU A 71 -1.64 0.90 -5.09
CA LEU A 71 -1.62 2.30 -4.69
C LEU A 71 -1.04 2.56 -3.30
N ALA A 72 -0.78 1.52 -2.50
CA ALA A 72 -0.23 1.67 -1.16
C ALA A 72 1.19 2.26 -1.17
N PHE A 73 1.98 2.15 -2.23
CA PHE A 73 3.29 2.81 -2.25
C PHE A 73 3.24 4.33 -2.52
N VAL A 74 2.04 4.90 -2.52
CA VAL A 74 1.79 6.35 -2.58
C VAL A 74 1.04 6.73 -1.31
N VAL A 75 1.36 7.86 -0.71
CA VAL A 75 0.58 8.36 0.42
C VAL A 75 -0.67 9.04 -0.14
N GLN A 76 -1.86 8.65 0.32
CA GLN A 76 -3.12 9.12 -0.27
C GLN A 76 -4.04 9.73 0.78
N ASP A 77 -4.86 10.69 0.40
CA ASP A 77 -5.89 11.23 1.30
C ASP A 77 -7.03 10.21 1.47
N VAL A 78 -7.67 10.17 2.65
CA VAL A 78 -8.83 9.27 2.87
C VAL A 78 -9.94 9.57 1.90
N ARG A 79 -10.22 10.84 1.67
CA ARG A 79 -11.33 11.27 0.82
C ARG A 79 -11.06 10.92 -0.62
N GLU A 80 -9.79 10.94 -1.03
CA GLU A 80 -9.36 10.39 -2.32
C GLU A 80 -9.59 8.87 -2.34
N ILE A 81 -9.24 8.17 -1.27
CA ILE A 81 -9.54 6.73 -1.15
C ILE A 81 -11.05 6.45 -1.12
N GLU A 82 -11.85 7.25 -0.43
CA GLU A 82 -13.30 7.09 -0.37
C GLU A 82 -13.94 7.37 -1.73
N HIS A 83 -13.51 8.46 -2.38
CA HIS A 83 -13.96 8.88 -3.69
C HIS A 83 -13.57 7.87 -4.78
N TRP A 84 -12.32 7.39 -4.76
CA TRP A 84 -11.85 6.39 -5.69
C TRP A 84 -12.52 5.06 -5.39
N TYR A 85 -12.39 4.55 -4.17
CA TYR A 85 -12.73 3.15 -3.85
C TYR A 85 -14.21 2.86 -3.66
N GLY A 86 -15.07 3.88 -3.76
CA GLY A 86 -16.52 3.72 -3.80
C GLY A 86 -17.03 2.93 -2.61
N ALA A 87 -16.37 3.05 -1.45
CA ALA A 87 -16.66 2.27 -0.26
C ALA A 87 -18.01 2.63 0.38
N GLY A 88 -18.74 3.60 -0.19
CA GLY A 88 -20.04 4.09 0.25
C GLY A 88 -20.02 4.83 1.59
N SER A 89 -18.90 4.74 2.33
CA SER A 89 -18.67 5.38 3.62
C SER A 89 -17.19 5.25 4.03
N TRP A 90 -16.74 6.20 4.84
CA TRP A 90 -15.49 6.12 5.61
C TRP A 90 -15.36 4.82 6.42
N GLU A 91 -16.44 4.32 7.02
CA GLU A 91 -16.46 3.07 7.79
C GLU A 91 -16.10 1.85 6.94
N GLY A 92 -16.50 1.83 5.66
CA GLY A 92 -16.11 0.79 4.71
C GLY A 92 -14.60 0.81 4.42
N VAL A 93 -14.06 1.99 4.13
CA VAL A 93 -12.62 2.23 3.92
C VAL A 93 -11.85 1.77 5.17
N LYS A 94 -12.19 2.32 6.34
CA LYS A 94 -11.51 2.04 7.61
C LYS A 94 -11.46 0.54 7.94
N ARG A 95 -12.54 -0.22 7.72
CA ARG A 95 -12.55 -1.68 7.93
C ARG A 95 -11.54 -2.41 7.03
N GLY A 96 -11.45 -2.04 5.75
CA GLY A 96 -10.49 -2.65 4.82
C GLY A 96 -9.04 -2.39 5.21
N LEU A 97 -8.79 -1.18 5.69
CA LEU A 97 -7.46 -0.73 6.08
C LEU A 97 -7.01 -1.35 7.42
N ASN A 98 -7.91 -1.42 8.40
CA ASN A 98 -7.69 -2.15 9.64
C ASN A 98 -7.38 -3.63 9.35
N SER A 99 -8.06 -4.23 8.38
CA SER A 99 -7.78 -5.61 7.96
C SER A 99 -6.36 -5.74 7.41
N LEU A 100 -5.95 -4.87 6.48
CA LEU A 100 -4.59 -4.86 5.92
C LEU A 100 -3.52 -4.62 6.98
N GLN A 101 -3.78 -3.73 7.94
CA GLN A 101 -2.88 -3.45 9.04
C GLN A 101 -2.74 -4.67 9.96
N SER A 102 -3.85 -5.36 10.27
CA SER A 102 -3.82 -6.59 11.08
C SER A 102 -3.05 -7.72 10.41
N MET A 103 -3.04 -7.75 9.07
CA MET A 103 -2.24 -8.67 8.25
C MET A 103 -0.76 -8.24 8.17
N GLY A 104 -0.39 -7.09 8.71
CA GLY A 104 0.96 -6.52 8.64
C GLY A 104 1.34 -5.99 7.25
N ILE A 105 0.38 -5.93 6.30
CA ILE A 105 0.63 -5.52 4.92
C ILE A 105 0.90 -4.02 4.85
N ILE A 106 0.13 -3.22 5.60
CA ILE A 106 0.29 -1.77 5.63
C ILE A 106 0.56 -1.26 7.04
N CYS A 107 1.16 -0.07 7.13
CA CYS A 107 1.08 0.75 8.33
C CYS A 107 -0.13 1.69 8.23
N PHE A 108 -0.82 1.90 9.35
CA PHE A 108 -1.95 2.82 9.48
C PHE A 108 -1.93 3.47 10.87
N ASP A 109 -2.13 4.78 10.94
CA ASP A 109 -2.20 5.52 12.20
C ASP A 109 -3.50 6.31 12.24
N ASP A 110 -4.49 5.80 12.98
CA ASP A 110 -5.84 6.36 13.08
C ASP A 110 -5.93 7.63 13.96
N LYS A 111 -4.85 7.96 14.70
CA LYS A 111 -4.83 9.13 15.60
C LYS A 111 -4.71 10.46 14.87
N TYR A 112 -4.29 10.45 13.60
CA TYR A 112 -4.16 11.65 12.76
C TYR A 112 -5.39 11.87 11.85
N LEU A 113 -6.46 11.14 12.13
CA LEU A 113 -7.44 10.77 11.12
C LEU A 113 -8.87 11.18 11.45
N HIS A 114 -9.11 12.48 11.45
CA HIS A 114 -10.43 12.95 11.06
C HIS A 114 -10.61 12.90 9.52
N ARG A 115 -9.53 12.94 8.70
CA ARG A 115 -9.61 13.03 7.21
C ARG A 115 -8.42 12.53 6.33
N LYS A 116 -7.27 12.05 6.83
CA LYS A 116 -6.07 11.71 6.01
C LYS A 116 -5.41 10.37 6.34
N ALA A 117 -5.36 9.40 5.43
CA ALA A 117 -4.90 8.07 5.78
C ALA A 117 -3.72 7.65 4.95
N VAL A 118 -2.57 7.69 5.61
CA VAL A 118 -1.32 7.29 5.01
C VAL A 118 -1.24 5.77 5.04
N PHE A 119 -1.49 5.14 3.90
CA PHE A 119 -1.19 3.72 3.72
C PHE A 119 0.06 3.59 2.91
N TYR A 120 1.02 2.88 3.49
CA TYR A 120 2.13 2.33 2.75
C TYR A 120 2.34 0.90 3.13
N LEU A 121 2.82 0.13 2.16
CA LEU A 121 3.24 -1.22 2.45
C LEU A 121 4.28 -1.17 3.57
N ASN A 122 4.16 -2.09 4.52
CA ASN A 122 5.10 -2.17 5.61
C ASN A 122 6.48 -2.61 5.09
N SER A 123 7.49 -2.60 5.96
CA SER A 123 8.76 -3.21 5.58
C SER A 123 8.55 -4.66 5.16
N PHE A 124 9.41 -5.14 4.26
CA PHE A 124 9.30 -6.47 3.66
C PHE A 124 9.14 -7.57 4.72
N GLU A 125 9.94 -7.48 5.78
CA GLU A 125 9.92 -8.44 6.89
C GLU A 125 8.62 -8.37 7.71
N LYS A 126 8.11 -7.17 7.97
CA LYS A 126 6.83 -6.99 8.68
C LYS A 126 5.67 -7.54 7.88
N MET A 127 5.66 -7.32 6.56
CA MET A 127 4.66 -7.92 5.68
C MET A 127 4.77 -9.44 5.67
N ARG A 128 5.97 -10.00 5.46
CA ARG A 128 6.22 -11.43 5.47
C ARG A 128 5.70 -12.07 6.76
N ASP A 129 6.07 -11.50 7.91
CA ASP A 129 5.75 -12.07 9.21
C ASP A 129 4.28 -11.89 9.60
N GLY A 130 3.67 -10.74 9.26
CA GLY A 130 2.23 -10.51 9.45
C GLY A 130 1.37 -11.44 8.61
N LEU A 131 1.71 -11.56 7.32
CA LEU A 131 1.00 -12.44 6.40
C LEU A 131 1.20 -13.91 6.75
N ALA A 132 2.39 -14.32 7.20
CA ALA A 132 2.63 -15.68 7.64
C ALA A 132 1.77 -16.07 8.85
N LYS A 133 1.56 -15.13 9.80
CA LYS A 133 0.66 -15.33 10.94
C LYS A 133 -0.80 -15.44 10.48
N TYR A 134 -1.21 -14.60 9.54
CA TYR A 134 -2.56 -14.65 8.96
C TYR A 134 -2.82 -15.95 8.21
N ALA A 135 -1.88 -16.37 7.37
CA ALA A 135 -1.95 -17.60 6.57
C ALA A 135 -1.96 -18.85 7.45
N TYR A 136 -1.26 -18.83 8.59
CA TYR A 136 -1.33 -19.89 9.60
C TYR A 136 -2.74 -20.09 10.15
N GLY A 137 -3.48 -19.00 10.42
CA GLY A 137 -4.89 -19.06 10.80
C GLY A 137 -5.82 -19.61 9.70
N LYS A 138 -5.31 -19.82 8.48
CA LYS A 138 -6.00 -20.41 7.33
C LYS A 138 -5.46 -21.79 6.94
N GLY A 139 -4.57 -22.38 7.74
CA GLY A 139 -4.03 -23.73 7.53
C GLY A 139 -2.72 -23.83 6.76
N ILE A 140 -2.12 -22.71 6.34
CA ILE A 140 -0.80 -22.71 5.68
C ILE A 140 0.29 -22.64 6.74
N LYS A 141 1.27 -23.55 6.72
CA LYS A 141 2.37 -23.52 7.69
C LYS A 141 3.16 -22.22 7.55
N SER A 142 3.41 -21.55 8.68
CA SER A 142 4.10 -20.25 8.68
C SER A 142 5.47 -20.31 7.99
N LYS A 143 6.26 -21.36 8.21
CA LYS A 143 7.58 -21.54 7.58
C LYS A 143 7.46 -21.61 6.05
N GLU A 144 6.58 -22.46 5.54
CA GLU A 144 6.32 -22.64 4.11
C GLU A 144 5.86 -21.33 3.45
N PHE A 145 5.00 -20.57 4.14
CA PHE A 145 4.56 -19.26 3.66
C PHE A 145 5.73 -18.28 3.53
N LYS A 146 6.58 -18.17 4.56
CA LYS A 146 7.73 -17.26 4.55
C LYS A 146 8.70 -17.58 3.42
N GLU A 147 8.97 -18.86 3.18
CA GLU A 147 9.83 -19.33 2.09
C GLU A 147 9.24 -18.96 0.71
N ARG A 148 7.92 -19.13 0.52
CA ARG A 148 7.25 -18.71 -0.72
C ARG A 148 7.30 -17.20 -0.92
N PHE A 149 7.03 -16.43 0.14
CA PHE A 149 7.08 -14.97 0.12
C PHE A 149 8.47 -14.46 -0.29
N GLU A 150 9.52 -14.99 0.34
CA GLU A 150 10.90 -14.63 -0.01
C GLU A 150 11.30 -15.08 -1.41
N LYS A 151 10.89 -16.27 -1.84
CA LYS A 151 11.19 -16.76 -3.19
C LYS A 151 10.58 -15.88 -4.28
N GLN A 152 9.33 -15.44 -4.11
CA GLN A 152 8.64 -14.65 -5.13
C GLN A 152 8.96 -13.15 -5.03
N LEU A 153 8.97 -12.59 -3.82
CA LEU A 153 9.08 -11.14 -3.60
C LEU A 153 10.46 -10.71 -3.06
N GLY A 154 11.35 -11.63 -2.70
CA GLY A 154 12.66 -11.28 -2.12
C GLY A 154 13.51 -10.37 -2.99
N SER A 155 13.33 -10.43 -4.31
CA SER A 155 14.01 -9.56 -5.28
C SER A 155 13.61 -8.07 -5.20
N ILE A 156 12.54 -7.72 -4.47
CA ILE A 156 12.11 -6.34 -4.22
C ILE A 156 12.21 -5.90 -2.77
N LYS A 157 12.85 -6.70 -1.91
CA LYS A 157 13.01 -6.38 -0.49
C LYS A 157 13.61 -4.99 -0.28
N SER A 158 14.75 -4.74 -0.93
CA SER A 158 15.50 -3.49 -0.76
C SER A 158 14.67 -2.27 -1.13
N GLU A 159 13.93 -2.36 -2.24
CA GLU A 159 13.14 -1.26 -2.78
C GLU A 159 11.87 -1.01 -1.96
N ILE A 160 11.22 -2.07 -1.47
CA ILE A 160 10.09 -1.95 -0.55
C ILE A 160 10.55 -1.26 0.75
N ASP A 161 11.69 -1.70 1.31
CA ASP A 161 12.22 -1.14 2.55
C ASP A 161 12.66 0.32 2.37
N GLU A 162 13.29 0.66 1.23
CA GLU A 162 13.65 2.04 0.85
C GLU A 162 12.42 2.95 0.79
N ILE A 163 11.39 2.55 0.04
CA ILE A 163 10.17 3.37 -0.13
C ILE A 163 9.43 3.50 1.20
N SER A 164 9.34 2.42 1.99
CA SER A 164 8.71 2.44 3.30
C SER A 164 9.40 3.42 4.25
N LYS A 165 10.74 3.44 4.24
CA LYS A 165 11.55 4.35 5.05
C LYS A 165 11.39 5.81 4.61
N ASP A 166 11.41 6.06 3.31
CA ASP A 166 11.18 7.40 2.72
C ASP A 166 9.82 7.96 3.18
N ILE A 167 8.77 7.14 3.10
CA ILE A 167 7.41 7.53 3.49
C ILE A 167 7.34 7.78 5.00
N LEU A 168 7.88 6.88 5.82
CA LEU A 168 7.95 7.04 7.27
C LEU A 168 8.65 8.34 7.69
N SER A 169 9.81 8.63 7.12
CA SER A 169 10.56 9.85 7.38
C SER A 169 9.76 11.10 6.99
N ASN A 170 9.08 11.08 5.84
CA ASN A 170 8.22 12.20 5.44
C ASN A 170 7.05 12.40 6.43
N ILE A 171 6.42 11.32 6.91
CA ILE A 171 5.35 11.41 7.92
C ILE A 171 5.89 11.98 9.22
N GLU A 172 7.03 11.51 9.72
CA GLU A 172 7.66 12.02 10.95
C GLU A 172 8.01 13.51 10.83
N ASN A 173 8.51 13.93 9.67
CA ASN A 173 8.79 15.34 9.37
C ASN A 173 7.53 16.21 9.33
N ILE A 174 6.38 15.66 8.89
CA ILE A 174 5.10 16.37 8.95
C ILE A 174 4.64 16.46 10.42
N LYS A 175 4.72 15.37 11.18
CA LYS A 175 4.36 15.32 12.61
C LYS A 175 5.15 16.35 13.44
N SER A 176 6.46 16.48 13.18
CA SER A 176 7.31 17.45 13.89
C SER A 176 6.92 18.91 13.57
N LYS A 177 6.59 19.21 12.31
CA LYS A 177 6.15 20.55 11.87
C LYS A 177 4.76 20.94 12.39
N GLU A 178 3.82 20.00 12.48
CA GLU A 178 2.49 20.26 13.03
C GLU A 178 2.52 20.48 14.54
N ASN A 179 3.39 19.77 15.27
CA ASN A 179 3.62 20.03 16.69
C ASN A 179 4.26 21.40 16.94
N TYR A 180 5.15 21.86 16.05
CA TYR A 180 5.75 23.19 16.12
C TYR A 180 4.75 24.34 15.92
N ARG A 181 3.63 24.12 15.22
CA ARG A 181 2.57 25.13 15.02
C ARG A 181 1.57 25.24 16.17
N LYS A 182 1.69 24.37 17.18
CA LYS A 182 0.85 24.40 18.39
C LYS A 182 1.51 25.12 19.57
N PHE A 183 2.69 25.70 19.38
CA PHE A 183 3.42 26.51 20.35
C PHE A 183 3.59 27.93 19.83
#